data_AF-K1PM63-F1
#
_entry.id   AF-K1PM63-F1
#
_cell.length_a   1.000
_cell.length_b   1.000
_cell.length_c   1.000
_cell.angle_alpha   90.00
_cell.angle_beta   90.00
_cell.angle_gamma   90.00
#
_symmetry.space_group_name_H-M   'P 1'
#
loop_
_entity.id
_entity.type
_entity.pdbx_description
1 polymer ?
#
loop_
_entity_poly.entity_id
_entity_poly.type
_entity_poly.pdbx_seq_one_letter_code
_entity_poly.pdbx_strand_id
1 'polypeptide(L)' 'MSHPKNSVHLNVMKNGVKLSMLYSASSSFPQSGQTLQLFLKKGDKIWIQNYQNKKGAILHDHGSYNSFSGALVNQL' A
#
# COMPACT_ATOMS: atom_id res chain seq x y z
N MET A 1 -6.90 3.95 4.77
CA MET A 1 -6.83 2.70 5.57
C MET A 1 -7.93 2.85 6.58
N SER A 2 -9.03 2.13 6.41
CA SER A 2 -10.31 2.61 6.93
C SER A 2 -11.11 1.46 7.50
N HIS A 3 -10.74 1.11 8.74
CA HIS A 3 -11.67 0.63 9.75
C HIS A 3 -10.98 0.75 11.12
N PRO A 4 -11.63 1.25 12.18
CA PRO A 4 -11.02 1.46 13.51
C PRO A 4 -10.61 0.18 14.25
N LYS A 5 -10.84 -1.00 13.69
CA LYS A 5 -10.42 -2.31 14.24
C LYS A 5 -9.53 -3.10 13.28
N ASN A 6 -9.11 -2.48 12.17
CA ASN A 6 -8.35 -3.15 11.14
C ASN A 6 -6.85 -2.91 11.37
N SER A 7 -6.10 -4.01 11.46
CA SER A 7 -4.64 -3.98 11.39
C SER A 7 -4.24 -4.37 9.97
N VAL A 8 -3.68 -3.41 9.24
CA VAL A 8 -3.36 -3.54 7.82
C VAL A 8 -1.86 -3.56 7.63
N HIS A 9 -1.39 -4.60 6.95
CA HIS A 9 -0.01 -4.76 6.53
C HIS A 9 0.02 -4.86 5.00
N LEU A 10 0.46 -3.78 4.35
CA LEU A 10 0.59 -3.73 2.90
C LEU A 10 2.05 -3.65 2.50
N ASN A 11 2.46 -4.52 1.59
CA ASN A 11 3.74 -4.43 0.92
C ASN A 11 3.58 -3.64 -0.38
N VAL A 12 4.50 -2.72 -0.65
CA VAL A 12 4.69 -2.21 -2.01
C VAL A 12 5.66 -3.15 -2.72
N MET A 13 5.23 -3.68 -3.86
CA MET A 13 5.94 -4.71 -4.61
C MET A 13 6.45 -4.15 -5.93
N LYS A 14 7.65 -4.60 -6.35
CA LYS A 14 8.19 -4.42 -7.70
C LYS A 14 8.59 -5.77 -8.26
N ASN A 15 7.94 -6.23 -9.32
CA ASN A 15 8.24 -7.51 -9.98
C ASN A 15 8.34 -8.70 -9.01
N GLY A 16 7.52 -8.72 -7.95
CA GLY A 16 7.49 -9.78 -6.94
C GLY A 16 8.43 -9.56 -5.76
N VAL A 17 9.26 -8.53 -5.80
CA VAL A 17 10.16 -8.14 -4.70
C VAL A 17 9.50 -7.06 -3.84
N LYS A 18 9.53 -7.21 -2.53
CA LYS A 18 9.05 -6.20 -1.57
C LYS A 18 10.02 -5.03 -1.53
N LEU A 19 9.53 -3.82 -1.86
CA LEU A 19 10.28 -2.57 -1.75
C LEU A 19 10.11 -1.91 -0.38
N SER A 20 8.89 -1.95 0.14
CA SER A 20 8.54 -1.31 1.40
C SER A 20 7.32 -1.97 2.03
N MET A 21 7.08 -1.67 3.30
CA MET A 21 5.93 -2.12 4.05
C MET A 21 5.25 -0.92 4.73
N LEU A 22 3.93 -0.90 4.64
CA LEU A 22 3.06 0.06 5.30
C LEU A 22 2.21 -0.67 6.33
N TYR A 23 2.27 -0.20 7.56
CA TYR A 23 1.52 -0.73 8.71
C TYR A 23 0.55 0.34 9.21
N SER A 24 -0.66 -0.10 9.60
CA SER A 24 -1.62 0.69 10.37
C SER A 24 -2.38 -0.25 11.27
N ALA A 25 -2.71 0.20 12.48
CA ALA A 25 -3.58 -0.51 13.40
C ALA A 25 -4.36 0.47 14.24
N SER A 26 -5.50 0.01 14.76
CA SER A 26 -6.35 0.77 15.66
C SER A 26 -5.63 1.26 16.92
N SER A 27 -4.65 0.49 17.39
CA SER A 27 -3.86 0.79 18.58
C SER A 27 -2.69 1.76 18.34
N SER A 28 -2.41 2.12 17.07
CA SER A 28 -1.37 3.09 16.73
C SER A 28 -1.98 4.31 16.04
N PHE A 29 -2.18 4.21 14.73
CA PHE A 29 -2.85 5.22 13.91
C PHE A 29 -3.78 4.52 12.93
N PRO A 30 -5.08 4.87 12.91
CA PRO A 30 -6.06 4.22 12.04
C PRO A 30 -5.83 4.53 10.55
N GLN A 31 -5.06 5.58 10.24
CA GLN A 31 -4.68 5.96 8.88
C GLN A 31 -3.16 6.01 8.74
N SER A 32 -2.64 5.53 7.61
CA SER A 32 -1.22 5.54 7.28
C SER A 32 -1.06 5.68 5.78
N GLY A 33 0.02 6.34 5.35
CA GLY A 33 0.34 6.63 3.96
C GLY A 33 1.85 6.58 3.73
N GLN A 34 2.26 6.25 2.51
CA GLN A 34 3.65 6.21 2.11
C GLN A 34 3.79 6.59 0.63
N THR A 35 4.86 7.31 0.32
CA THR A 35 5.24 7.67 -1.06
C THR A 35 6.64 7.15 -1.33
N LEU A 36 6.85 6.58 -2.51
CA LEU A 36 8.14 6.10 -2.98
C LEU A 36 8.46 6.73 -4.34
N GLN A 37 9.68 7.22 -4.50
CA GLN A 37 10.22 7.57 -5.81
C GLN A 37 11.08 6.42 -6.31
N LEU A 38 10.78 5.91 -7.50
CA LEU A 38 11.36 4.68 -8.02
C LEU A 38 11.90 4.91 -9.43
N PHE A 39 13.10 4.40 -9.70
CA PHE A 39 13.56 4.19 -11.07
C PHE A 39 12.89 2.94 -11.65
N LEU A 40 12.17 3.13 -12.74
CA LEU A 40 11.43 2.07 -13.44
C LEU A 40 11.99 1.89 -14.85
N LYS A 41 12.12 0.64 -15.27
CA LYS A 41 12.35 0.26 -16.66
C LYS A 41 11.01 -0.12 -17.30
N LYS A 42 10.92 0.03 -18.63
CA LYS A 42 9.76 -0.46 -19.38
C LYS A 42 9.52 -1.94 -19.05
N GLY A 43 8.31 -2.25 -18.59
CA GLY A 43 7.92 -3.60 -18.18
C GLY A 43 7.94 -3.87 -16.67
N ASP A 44 8.55 -2.98 -15.86
CA ASP A 44 8.45 -3.07 -14.40
C ASP A 44 6.99 -2.91 -13.95
N LYS A 45 6.55 -3.79 -13.06
CA LYS A 45 5.19 -3.80 -12.47
C LYS A 45 5.26 -3.45 -11.00
N ILE A 46 4.42 -2.49 -10.60
CA ILE A 46 4.26 -2.07 -9.20
C ILE A 46 2.83 -2.36 -8.75
N TRP A 47 2.68 -2.93 -7.55
CA TRP A 47 1.38 -3.17 -6.92
C TRP A 47 1.49 -3.16 -5.40
N ILE A 48 0.35 -3.08 -4.72
CA ILE A 48 0.24 -3.31 -3.29
C ILE A 48 -0.24 -4.73 -3.01
N GLN A 49 0.28 -5.36 -1.96
CA GLN A 49 -0.07 -6.73 -1.59
C GLN A 49 -0.24 -6.86 -0.07
N ASN A 50 -1.28 -7.56 0.37
CA ASN A 50 -1.43 -7.91 1.79
C ASN A 50 -0.30 -8.83 2.26
N TYR A 51 0.28 -8.55 3.43
CA TYR A 51 1.38 -9.35 4.00
C TYR A 51 0.97 -10.78 4.40
N GLN A 52 -0.30 -11.03 4.73
CA GLN A 52 -0.81 -12.38 5.03
C GLN A 52 -2.12 -12.70 4.29
N ASN A 53 -2.15 -13.84 3.61
CA ASN A 53 -3.29 -14.36 2.85
C ASN A 53 -4.53 -14.73 3.70
N LYS A 54 -4.48 -14.64 5.03
CA LYS A 54 -5.52 -15.24 5.91
C LYS A 54 -6.59 -14.27 6.43
N LYS A 55 -6.30 -12.97 6.47
CA LYS A 55 -7.29 -11.92 6.80
C LYS A 55 -6.97 -10.71 5.93
N GLY A 56 -7.66 -10.59 4.81
CA GLY A 56 -7.46 -9.47 3.90
C GLY A 56 -7.73 -8.15 4.61
N ALA A 57 -6.89 -7.15 4.36
CA ALA A 57 -7.17 -5.79 4.82
C ALA A 57 -8.55 -5.37 4.30
N ILE A 58 -9.42 -4.87 5.18
CA ILE A 58 -10.66 -4.23 4.78
C ILE A 58 -10.29 -2.83 4.27
N LEU A 59 -10.27 -2.67 2.94
CA LEU A 59 -9.82 -1.46 2.26
C LEU A 59 -10.94 -0.42 2.06
N HIS A 60 -12.05 -0.50 2.79
CA HIS A 60 -13.09 0.52 2.81
C HIS A 60 -13.98 0.39 4.05
N ASP A 61 -14.33 1.53 4.65
CA ASP A 61 -15.46 1.67 5.57
C ASP A 61 -16.37 2.79 5.08
N HIS A 62 -17.58 2.91 5.66
CA HIS A 62 -18.53 3.96 5.32
C HIS A 62 -17.95 5.35 5.65
N GLY A 63 -17.30 5.97 4.67
CA GLY A 63 -16.78 7.34 4.73
C GLY A 63 -15.27 7.49 4.57
N SER A 64 -14.49 6.40 4.58
CA SER A 64 -13.03 6.49 4.42
C SER A 64 -12.49 5.55 3.34
N TYR A 65 -11.61 6.09 2.50
CA TYR A 65 -11.10 5.44 1.28
C TYR A 65 -9.62 5.05 1.41
N ASN A 66 -9.20 4.10 0.57
CA ASN A 66 -7.80 3.76 0.34
C ASN A 66 -7.43 4.18 -1.08
N SER A 67 -6.28 4.84 -1.23
CA SER A 67 -5.78 5.26 -2.54
C SER A 67 -4.39 4.66 -2.79
N PHE A 68 -4.20 4.18 -4.01
CA PHE A 68 -2.90 3.82 -4.55
C PHE A 68 -2.78 4.50 -5.92
N SER A 69 -1.78 5.36 -6.05
CA SER A 69 -1.58 6.18 -7.23
C SER A 69 -0.10 6.25 -7.59
N GLY A 70 0.17 6.49 -8.88
CA GLY A 70 1.51 6.74 -9.38
C GLY A 70 1.48 7.70 -10.56
N ALA A 71 2.57 8.43 -10.75
CA ALA A 71 2.76 9.33 -11.88
C ALA A 71 4.20 9.22 -12.37
N LEU A 72 4.39 9.35 -13.69
CA LEU A 72 5.72 9.50 -14.28
C LEU A 72 6.19 10.93 -14.04
N VAL A 73 7.25 11.10 -13.24
CA VAL A 73 7.79 12.42 -12.90
C VAL A 73 8.80 12.89 -13.94
N ASN A 74 9.65 11.99 -14.44
CA ASN A 74 10.67 12.30 -15.42
C ASN A 74 10.91 11.08 -16.33
N GLN A 75 11.18 11.34 -17.61
CA GLN A 75 11.64 10.36 -18.58
C GLN A 75 13.01 10.80 -19.09
N LEU A 76 14.03 10.04 -18.70
CA LEU A 76 15.41 10.22 -19.17
C LEU A 76 15.63 9.48 -20.50
#